data_AF-A0A2A6D4J3-F1
#
_entry.id   AF-A0A2A6D4J3-F1
#
_cell.length_a   1.000
_cell.length_b   1.000
_cell.length_c   1.000
_cell.angle_alpha   90.00
_cell.angle_beta   90.00
_cell.angle_gamma   90.00
#
_symmetry.space_group_name_H-M   'P 1'
#
loop_
_entity.id
_entity.type
_entity.pdbx_description
1 polymer ?
#
loop_
_entity_poly.entity_id
_entity_poly.type
_entity_poly.pdbx_seq_one_letter_code
_entity_poly.pdbx_strand_id
1 'polypeptide(L)'
;MKLKMQDLRLFNLVFESDPGWILDFSNRTLSAFFDEELNIDIDDELYQDEGTSKAKRVRCLLKQVDRETALRVLAALWQHKTESMPELAEQSRNDYLALISRLESADTDTARGIKPVQAWHGVDWTSLVSEMDEMKTLAPHPRGFRFEAWLAELFSTFKLAPRSSFRNTGEQIDGSFRLNDDFYLIEAKWHQNRTPAADLHVFEGKLSTKAKWARGVFLSWMGFTDEGLMAFGKGKRVICVSGYDLYHSLRHGIPLPDLLEAKLRHAAETGEPYAEFDRLYSLKNKITGTLK
;
A
#
# COMPACT_ATOMS: atom_id res chain seq x y z
N MET A 1 11.30 16.79 1.73
CA MET A 1 12.37 17.64 1.18
C MET A 1 11.79 18.98 0.75
N LYS A 2 12.40 20.12 1.11
CA LYS A 2 11.86 21.43 0.73
C LYS A 2 12.44 21.91 -0.60
N LEU A 3 11.68 21.74 -1.69
CA LEU A 3 12.01 22.34 -2.98
C LEU A 3 12.13 23.87 -2.85
N LYS A 4 13.22 24.44 -3.35
CA LYS A 4 13.44 25.89 -3.39
C LYS A 4 12.77 26.47 -4.64
N MET A 5 12.57 27.79 -4.65
CA MET A 5 11.95 28.49 -5.77
C MET A 5 12.69 28.29 -7.09
N GLN A 6 14.03 28.20 -7.07
CA GLN A 6 14.82 27.87 -8.26
C GLN A 6 14.54 26.48 -8.80
N ASP A 7 14.34 25.49 -7.92
CA ASP A 7 14.09 24.11 -8.33
C ASP A 7 12.72 24.01 -9.02
N LEU A 8 11.72 24.75 -8.52
CA LEU A 8 10.40 24.86 -9.15
C LEU A 8 10.45 25.59 -10.51
N ARG A 9 11.33 26.59 -10.66
CA ARG A 9 11.54 27.27 -11.95
C ARG A 9 12.14 26.31 -12.98
N LEU A 10 13.18 25.57 -12.61
CA LEU A 10 13.78 24.54 -13.47
C LEU A 10 12.77 23.45 -13.80
N PHE A 11 11.99 22.98 -12.82
CA PHE A 11 10.90 22.03 -13.07
C PHE A 11 9.94 22.55 -14.13
N ASN A 12 9.48 23.80 -14.03
CA ASN A 12 8.57 24.37 -15.02
C ASN A 12 9.23 24.47 -16.42
N LEU A 13 10.49 24.93 -16.50
CA LEU A 13 11.22 25.00 -17.78
C LEU A 13 11.38 23.61 -18.45
N VAL A 14 11.56 22.57 -17.64
CA VAL A 14 11.80 21.22 -18.13
C VAL A 14 10.49 20.50 -18.46
N PHE A 15 9.45 20.62 -17.64
CA PHE A 15 8.28 19.74 -17.72
C PHE A 15 6.96 20.45 -18.05
N GLU A 16 6.82 21.77 -17.87
CA GLU A 16 5.61 22.47 -18.29
C GLU A 16 5.66 22.77 -19.79
N SER A 17 4.61 22.34 -20.51
CA SER A 17 4.38 22.70 -21.91
C SER A 17 3.67 24.06 -22.04
N ASP A 18 2.78 24.35 -21.10
CA ASP A 18 2.04 25.60 -20.93
C ASP A 18 1.71 25.79 -19.44
N PRO A 19 1.36 27.00 -18.97
CA PRO A 19 0.97 27.22 -17.58
C PRO A 19 -0.14 26.25 -17.12
N GLY A 20 0.19 25.32 -16.22
CA GLY A 20 -0.74 24.30 -15.71
C GLY A 20 -0.80 22.98 -16.50
N TRP A 21 -0.08 22.87 -17.61
CA TRP A 21 0.09 21.65 -18.41
C TRP A 21 1.46 21.05 -18.18
N ILE A 22 1.55 19.72 -18.22
CA ILE A 22 2.79 18.98 -18.01
C ILE A 22 2.96 18.01 -19.17
N LEU A 23 4.07 18.16 -19.92
CA LEU A 23 4.36 17.40 -21.14
C LEU A 23 3.14 17.31 -22.08
N ASP A 24 2.88 16.13 -22.63
CA ASP A 24 1.74 15.79 -23.50
C ASP A 24 0.57 15.14 -22.73
N PHE A 25 0.60 15.16 -21.40
CA PHE A 25 -0.41 14.48 -20.58
C PHE A 25 -1.77 15.20 -20.57
N SER A 26 -2.85 14.42 -20.69
CA SER A 26 -4.19 14.75 -20.20
C SER A 26 -4.29 14.47 -18.70
N ASN A 27 -5.35 14.92 -18.01
CA ASN A 27 -5.54 14.54 -16.60
C ASN A 27 -5.58 13.01 -16.45
N ARG A 28 -6.34 12.33 -17.31
CA ARG A 28 -6.47 10.86 -17.30
C ARG A 28 -5.14 10.14 -17.53
N THR A 29 -4.36 10.58 -18.52
CA THR A 29 -3.08 9.92 -18.85
C THR A 29 -1.99 10.23 -17.85
N LEU A 30 -2.04 11.39 -17.18
CA LEU A 30 -1.15 11.68 -16.05
C LEU A 30 -1.43 10.73 -14.88
N SER A 31 -2.70 10.55 -14.51
CA SER A 31 -3.09 9.66 -13.42
C SER A 31 -2.67 8.22 -13.68
N ALA A 32 -2.90 7.73 -14.90
CA ALA A 32 -2.45 6.40 -15.32
C ALA A 32 -0.92 6.26 -15.25
N PHE A 33 -0.18 7.26 -15.75
CA PHE A 33 1.29 7.26 -15.69
C PHE A 33 1.81 7.19 -14.23
N PHE A 34 1.25 7.99 -13.33
CA PHE A 34 1.65 7.98 -11.92
C PHE A 34 1.27 6.68 -11.19
N ASP A 35 0.16 6.04 -11.55
CA ASP A 35 -0.21 4.72 -11.02
C ASP A 35 0.78 3.64 -11.51
N GLU A 36 0.93 3.51 -12.82
CA GLU A 36 1.68 2.43 -13.45
C GLU A 36 3.19 2.52 -13.17
N GLU A 37 3.79 3.69 -13.38
CA GLU A 37 5.24 3.88 -13.32
C GLU A 37 5.75 4.18 -11.91
N LEU A 38 4.92 4.84 -11.09
CA LEU A 38 5.36 5.40 -9.81
C LEU A 38 4.63 4.78 -8.61
N ASN A 39 3.49 4.12 -8.83
CA ASN A 39 2.57 3.65 -7.79
C ASN A 39 2.16 4.79 -6.85
N ILE A 40 1.78 5.94 -7.42
CA ILE A 40 1.40 7.14 -6.69
C ILE A 40 0.02 7.59 -7.15
N ASP A 41 -0.90 7.78 -6.21
CA ASP A 41 -2.20 8.41 -6.49
C ASP A 41 -2.01 9.92 -6.58
N ILE A 42 -1.71 10.43 -7.77
CA ILE A 42 -1.50 11.86 -8.00
C ILE A 42 -2.81 12.68 -7.91
N ASP A 43 -3.97 12.02 -7.85
CA ASP A 43 -5.28 12.67 -7.70
C ASP A 43 -5.70 12.80 -6.22
N ASP A 44 -4.96 12.22 -5.27
CA ASP A 44 -5.25 12.34 -3.84
C ASP A 44 -5.35 13.80 -3.37
N GLU A 45 -6.29 14.07 -2.45
CA GLU A 45 -6.57 15.41 -1.90
C GLU A 45 -5.32 16.08 -1.32
N LEU A 46 -4.39 15.28 -0.77
CA LEU A 46 -3.11 15.73 -0.22
C LEU A 46 -2.27 16.52 -1.23
N TYR A 47 -2.46 16.30 -2.52
CA TYR A 47 -1.71 16.98 -3.59
C TYR A 47 -2.49 18.13 -4.24
N GLN A 48 -3.68 18.47 -3.72
CA GLN A 48 -4.55 19.49 -4.31
C GLN A 48 -4.49 20.86 -3.61
N ASP A 49 -3.67 21.02 -2.57
CA ASP A 49 -3.56 22.26 -1.76
C ASP A 49 -3.34 23.54 -2.58
N GLU A 50 -2.58 23.45 -3.68
CA GLU A 50 -2.27 24.60 -4.55
C GLU A 50 -3.22 24.70 -5.76
N GLY A 51 -4.21 23.80 -5.85
CA GLY A 51 -5.22 23.67 -6.90
C GLY A 51 -5.12 22.34 -7.66
N THR A 52 -6.14 22.06 -8.48
CA THR A 52 -6.38 20.73 -9.07
C THR A 52 -5.74 20.50 -10.45
N SER A 53 -4.98 21.46 -10.98
CA SER A 53 -4.33 21.26 -12.29
C SER A 53 -3.17 20.26 -12.19
N LYS A 54 -2.90 19.55 -13.30
CA LYS A 54 -1.82 18.56 -13.44
C LYS A 54 -0.48 19.02 -12.85
N ALA A 55 0.03 20.15 -13.34
CA ALA A 55 1.33 20.66 -12.91
C ALA A 55 1.32 21.11 -11.43
N LYS A 56 0.17 21.59 -10.92
CA LYS A 56 0.02 21.94 -9.49
C LYS A 56 0.08 20.70 -8.61
N ARG A 57 -0.61 19.62 -8.99
CA ARG A 57 -0.58 18.34 -8.25
C ARG A 57 0.81 17.74 -8.20
N VAL A 58 1.52 17.67 -9.33
CA VAL A 58 2.91 17.19 -9.38
C VAL A 58 3.85 18.05 -8.54
N ARG A 59 3.74 19.38 -8.60
CA ARG A 59 4.55 20.26 -7.73
C ARG A 59 4.22 20.07 -6.25
N CYS A 60 2.95 19.91 -5.90
CA CYS A 60 2.52 19.68 -4.53
C CYS A 60 3.15 18.39 -3.99
N LEU A 61 3.06 17.29 -4.75
CA LEU A 61 3.75 16.03 -4.44
C LEU A 61 5.25 16.25 -4.19
N LEU A 62 5.96 16.85 -5.15
CA LEU A 62 7.43 17.03 -5.06
C LEU A 62 7.87 17.90 -3.86
N LYS A 63 7.00 18.81 -3.38
CA LYS A 63 7.26 19.63 -2.19
C LYS A 63 7.12 18.85 -0.87
N GLN A 64 6.37 17.75 -0.87
CA GLN A 64 6.02 17.00 0.33
C GLN A 64 6.86 15.74 0.51
N VAL A 65 7.17 15.04 -0.58
CA VAL A 65 7.88 13.75 -0.53
C VAL A 65 9.35 13.89 -0.14
N ASP A 66 9.97 12.76 0.20
CA ASP A 66 11.40 12.68 0.44
C ASP A 66 12.20 12.87 -0.86
N ARG A 67 13.51 13.07 -0.72
CA ARG A 67 14.40 13.35 -1.85
C ARG A 67 14.44 12.19 -2.85
N GLU A 68 14.47 10.95 -2.38
CA GLU A 68 14.56 9.77 -3.24
C GLU A 68 13.29 9.63 -4.07
N THR A 69 12.12 9.78 -3.44
CA THR A 69 10.84 9.80 -4.14
C THR A 69 10.77 10.94 -5.17
N ALA A 70 11.21 12.15 -4.82
CA ALA A 70 11.21 13.28 -5.75
C ALA A 70 12.10 13.02 -6.98
N LEU A 71 13.31 12.51 -6.77
CA LEU A 71 14.23 12.14 -7.84
C LEU A 71 13.65 11.04 -8.73
N ARG A 72 12.98 10.04 -8.14
CA ARG A 72 12.30 8.97 -8.88
C ARG A 72 11.19 9.51 -9.77
N VAL A 73 10.36 10.43 -9.26
CA VAL A 73 9.29 11.08 -10.05
C VAL A 73 9.88 11.88 -11.21
N LEU A 74 10.93 12.68 -10.96
CA LEU A 74 11.56 13.50 -12.00
C LEU A 74 12.24 12.63 -13.08
N ALA A 75 12.88 11.53 -12.68
CA ALA A 75 13.48 10.59 -13.60
C ALA A 75 12.44 9.92 -14.52
N ALA A 76 11.31 9.48 -13.96
CA ALA A 76 10.22 8.89 -14.75
C ALA A 76 9.63 9.90 -15.75
N LEU A 77 9.35 11.13 -15.32
CA LEU A 77 8.85 12.19 -16.21
C LEU A 77 9.87 12.53 -17.31
N TRP A 78 11.16 12.53 -16.98
CA TRP A 78 12.22 12.79 -17.95
C TRP A 78 12.35 11.68 -19.00
N GLN A 79 12.23 10.43 -18.56
CA GLN A 79 12.19 9.28 -19.47
C GLN A 79 11.02 9.40 -20.44
N HIS A 80 9.80 9.64 -19.92
CA HIS A 80 8.62 9.86 -20.77
C HIS A 80 8.83 11.00 -21.77
N LYS A 81 9.39 12.14 -21.33
CA LYS A 81 9.69 13.27 -22.22
C LYS A 81 10.68 12.88 -23.34
N THR A 82 11.71 12.10 -22.99
CA THR A 82 12.73 11.65 -23.95
C THR A 82 12.13 10.74 -25.02
N GLU A 83 11.15 9.91 -24.65
CA GLU A 83 10.48 8.98 -25.56
C GLU A 83 9.40 9.66 -26.41
N SER A 84 8.60 10.55 -25.82
CA SER A 84 7.45 11.20 -26.49
C SER A 84 7.80 12.49 -27.23
N MET A 85 8.82 13.23 -26.77
CA MET A 85 9.15 14.58 -27.25
C MET A 85 10.68 14.81 -27.34
N PRO A 86 11.43 14.01 -28.12
CA PRO A 86 12.89 13.96 -28.08
C PRO A 86 13.58 15.30 -28.39
N GLU A 87 13.06 16.10 -29.33
CA GLU A 87 13.65 17.40 -29.67
C GLU A 87 13.56 18.40 -28.50
N LEU A 88 12.40 18.46 -27.83
CA LEU A 88 12.20 19.31 -26.65
C LEU A 88 12.97 18.78 -25.44
N ALA A 89 13.14 17.46 -25.33
CA ALA A 89 13.99 16.88 -24.31
C ALA A 89 15.43 17.40 -24.48
N GLU A 90 16.02 17.29 -25.67
CA GLU A 90 17.40 17.73 -25.90
C GLU A 90 17.59 19.24 -25.61
N GLN A 91 16.63 20.08 -25.98
CA GLN A 91 16.66 21.52 -25.68
C GLN A 91 16.72 21.83 -24.17
N SER A 92 16.00 21.06 -23.36
CA SER A 92 15.89 21.25 -21.91
C SER A 92 16.87 20.41 -21.07
N ARG A 93 17.75 19.65 -21.73
CA ARG A 93 18.62 18.65 -21.08
C ARG A 93 19.53 19.25 -20.01
N ASN A 94 20.12 20.42 -20.28
CA ASN A 94 20.99 21.08 -19.32
C ASN A 94 20.21 21.58 -18.08
N ASP A 95 18.98 22.05 -18.27
CA ASP A 95 18.12 22.48 -17.17
C ASP A 95 17.68 21.30 -16.31
N TYR A 96 17.40 20.14 -16.92
CA TYR A 96 17.13 18.91 -16.20
C TYR A 96 18.34 18.45 -15.37
N LEU A 97 19.53 18.42 -15.96
CA LEU A 97 20.76 18.05 -15.24
C LEU A 97 21.05 19.02 -14.08
N ALA A 98 20.82 20.32 -14.29
CA ALA A 98 20.95 21.33 -13.24
C ALA A 98 19.94 21.10 -12.11
N LEU A 99 18.69 20.73 -12.43
CA LEU A 99 17.67 20.40 -11.44
C LEU A 99 18.09 19.19 -10.59
N ILE A 100 18.48 18.08 -11.23
CA ILE A 100 18.87 16.85 -10.53
C ILE A 100 20.10 17.08 -9.64
N SER A 101 21.15 17.71 -10.18
CA SER A 101 22.38 18.00 -9.42
C SER A 101 22.11 18.83 -8.16
N ARG A 102 21.16 19.78 -8.21
CA ARG A 102 20.76 20.58 -7.05
C ARG A 102 20.00 19.78 -6.00
N LEU A 103 19.18 18.81 -6.41
CA LEU A 103 18.44 17.95 -5.49
C LEU A 103 19.37 16.91 -4.83
N GLU A 104 20.31 16.35 -5.58
CA GLU A 104 21.31 15.41 -5.06
C GLU A 104 22.27 16.06 -4.05
N SER A 105 22.68 17.31 -4.32
CA SER A 105 23.58 18.07 -3.45
C SER A 105 22.89 18.71 -2.23
N ALA A 106 21.57 18.60 -2.10
CA ALA A 106 20.86 19.05 -0.92
C ALA A 106 21.21 18.17 0.30
N ASP A 107 21.52 18.80 1.44
CA ASP A 107 21.93 18.13 2.68
C ASP A 107 20.98 17.00 3.09
N THR A 108 21.56 15.87 3.52
CA THR A 108 20.84 14.65 3.91
C THR A 108 19.83 14.86 5.05
N ASP A 109 20.00 15.90 5.85
CA ASP A 109 19.06 16.26 6.93
C ASP A 109 17.71 16.81 6.42
N THR A 110 17.63 17.17 5.12
CA THR A 110 16.38 17.54 4.42
C THR A 110 15.64 16.34 3.80
N ALA A 111 16.10 15.11 4.03
CA ALA A 111 15.50 13.87 3.52
C ALA A 111 14.18 13.46 4.20
N ARG A 112 13.68 14.23 5.15
CA ARG A 112 12.34 13.99 5.72
C ARG A 112 11.27 14.47 4.73
N GLY A 113 10.42 13.55 4.31
CA GLY A 113 9.22 13.81 3.53
C GLY A 113 8.20 12.72 3.79
N ILE A 114 6.98 12.92 3.33
CA ILE A 114 5.94 11.90 3.44
C ILE A 114 6.18 10.78 2.42
N LYS A 115 5.77 9.55 2.77
CA LYS A 115 5.58 8.51 1.76
C LYS A 115 4.38 8.91 0.90
N PRO A 116 4.47 8.83 -0.44
CA PRO A 116 3.36 9.20 -1.30
C PRO A 116 2.20 8.21 -1.12
N VAL A 117 0.98 8.71 -1.23
CA VAL A 117 -0.24 7.91 -1.35
C VAL A 117 -0.12 6.96 -2.55
N GLN A 118 -0.39 5.68 -2.34
CA GLN A 118 -0.29 4.65 -3.37
C GLN A 118 -1.54 4.61 -4.24
N ALA A 119 -1.37 4.47 -5.56
CA ALA A 119 -2.49 4.29 -6.49
C ALA A 119 -2.93 2.84 -6.57
N TRP A 120 -4.24 2.65 -6.79
CA TRP A 120 -4.89 1.34 -6.90
C TRP A 120 -5.96 1.31 -8.00
N HIS A 121 -5.88 2.18 -9.01
CA HIS A 121 -6.95 2.32 -10.00
C HIS A 121 -7.03 1.12 -10.96
N GLY A 122 -5.92 0.40 -11.16
CA GLY A 122 -5.88 -0.82 -11.97
C GLY A 122 -6.43 -2.09 -11.31
N VAL A 123 -6.91 -2.03 -10.06
CA VAL A 123 -7.38 -3.22 -9.34
C VAL A 123 -8.76 -3.64 -9.81
N ASP A 124 -8.90 -4.88 -10.30
CA ASP A 124 -10.20 -5.49 -10.58
C ASP A 124 -10.83 -6.04 -9.29
N TRP A 125 -11.46 -5.14 -8.53
CA TRP A 125 -12.17 -5.47 -7.30
C TRP A 125 -13.29 -6.50 -7.51
N THR A 126 -13.92 -6.49 -8.68
CA THR A 126 -15.07 -7.37 -8.96
C THR A 126 -14.61 -8.80 -9.12
N SER A 127 -13.51 -9.03 -9.85
CA SER A 127 -12.90 -10.37 -9.98
C SER A 127 -12.48 -10.90 -8.61
N LEU A 128 -11.77 -10.09 -7.81
CA LEU A 128 -11.32 -10.50 -6.48
C LEU A 128 -12.47 -10.96 -5.58
N VAL A 129 -13.61 -10.25 -5.60
CA VAL A 129 -14.81 -10.63 -4.83
C VAL A 129 -15.50 -11.85 -5.42
N SER A 130 -15.62 -11.95 -6.76
CA SER A 130 -16.23 -13.11 -7.43
C SER A 130 -15.48 -14.40 -7.10
N GLU A 131 -14.15 -14.36 -7.10
CA GLU A 131 -13.31 -15.51 -6.75
C GLU A 131 -13.52 -15.96 -5.29
N MET A 132 -13.75 -15.02 -4.36
CA MET A 132 -14.12 -15.37 -2.98
C MET A 132 -15.46 -16.10 -2.90
N ASP A 133 -16.43 -15.70 -3.72
CA ASP A 133 -17.74 -16.33 -3.77
C ASP A 133 -17.67 -17.74 -4.39
N GLU A 134 -16.87 -17.92 -5.45
CA GLU A 134 -16.61 -19.22 -6.06
C GLU A 134 -15.95 -20.19 -5.08
N MET A 135 -14.95 -19.74 -4.31
CA MET A 135 -14.24 -20.56 -3.32
C MET A 135 -15.17 -21.20 -2.28
N LYS A 136 -16.28 -20.56 -1.93
CA LYS A 136 -17.26 -21.10 -0.96
C LYS A 136 -17.87 -22.41 -1.42
N THR A 137 -17.99 -22.62 -2.72
CA THR A 137 -18.60 -23.81 -3.33
C THR A 137 -17.67 -25.04 -3.32
N LEU A 138 -16.37 -24.83 -3.06
CA LEU A 138 -15.38 -25.89 -3.05
C LEU A 138 -15.47 -26.75 -1.77
N ALA A 139 -15.11 -28.03 -1.93
CA ALA A 139 -14.94 -28.95 -0.80
C ALA A 139 -13.81 -28.46 0.15
N PRO A 140 -13.80 -28.87 1.44
CA PRO A 140 -12.92 -28.27 2.45
C PRO A 140 -11.42 -28.25 2.09
N HIS A 141 -10.89 -29.36 1.57
CA HIS A 141 -9.47 -29.48 1.29
C HIS A 141 -9.02 -28.69 0.04
N PRO A 142 -9.71 -28.80 -1.12
CA PRO A 142 -9.45 -27.92 -2.26
C PRO A 142 -9.65 -26.44 -1.96
N ARG A 143 -10.61 -26.10 -1.10
CA ARG A 143 -10.91 -24.72 -0.71
C ARG A 143 -9.76 -24.07 0.05
N GLY A 144 -9.13 -24.79 0.98
CA GLY A 144 -7.95 -24.30 1.70
C GLY A 144 -6.80 -23.96 0.75
N PHE A 145 -6.46 -24.88 -0.16
CA PHE A 145 -5.42 -24.64 -1.16
C PHE A 145 -5.74 -23.49 -2.10
N ARG A 146 -6.98 -23.40 -2.58
CA ARG A 146 -7.39 -22.27 -3.44
C ARG A 146 -7.34 -20.95 -2.67
N PHE A 147 -7.68 -20.93 -1.39
CA PHE A 147 -7.59 -19.73 -0.56
C PHE A 147 -6.14 -19.26 -0.37
N GLU A 148 -5.20 -20.16 -0.12
CA GLU A 148 -3.77 -19.83 -0.05
C GLU A 148 -3.27 -19.22 -1.36
N ALA A 149 -3.63 -19.82 -2.51
CA ALA A 149 -3.28 -19.30 -3.83
C ALA A 149 -3.91 -17.92 -4.09
N TRP A 150 -5.19 -17.76 -3.77
CA TRP A 150 -5.91 -16.50 -3.89
C TRP A 150 -5.30 -15.39 -3.03
N LEU A 151 -4.87 -15.71 -1.81
CA LEU A 151 -4.16 -14.75 -0.97
C LEU A 151 -2.86 -14.32 -1.64
N ALA A 152 -2.06 -15.24 -2.19
CA ALA A 152 -0.84 -14.88 -2.89
C ALA A 152 -1.11 -13.95 -4.09
N GLU A 153 -2.16 -14.20 -4.86
CA GLU A 153 -2.64 -13.33 -5.94
C GLU A 153 -3.03 -11.95 -5.39
N LEU A 154 -3.85 -11.89 -4.35
CA LEU A 154 -4.28 -10.66 -3.68
C LEU A 154 -3.09 -9.82 -3.19
N PHE A 155 -2.14 -10.42 -2.46
CA PHE A 155 -0.93 -9.73 -1.99
C PHE A 155 -0.08 -9.23 -3.17
N SER A 156 -0.04 -9.97 -4.28
CA SER A 156 0.67 -9.57 -5.50
C SER A 156 0.00 -8.36 -6.17
N THR A 157 -1.34 -8.36 -6.28
CA THR A 157 -2.13 -7.23 -6.80
C THR A 157 -1.85 -5.93 -6.06
N PHE A 158 -1.69 -6.00 -4.74
CA PHE A 158 -1.33 -4.84 -3.91
C PHE A 158 0.18 -4.60 -3.77
N LYS A 159 1.01 -5.21 -4.64
CA LYS A 159 2.47 -5.03 -4.68
C LYS A 159 3.18 -5.31 -3.34
N LEU A 160 2.64 -6.21 -2.53
CA LEU A 160 3.16 -6.56 -1.21
C LEU A 160 4.28 -7.62 -1.25
N ALA A 161 4.87 -7.88 -2.41
CA ALA A 161 5.97 -8.84 -2.62
C ALA A 161 5.76 -10.18 -1.87
N PRO A 162 4.66 -10.91 -2.15
CA PRO A 162 4.36 -12.15 -1.45
C PRO A 162 5.38 -13.24 -1.76
N ARG A 163 5.57 -14.12 -0.78
CA ARG A 163 6.31 -15.37 -0.90
C ARG A 163 5.40 -16.52 -0.47
N SER A 164 5.35 -17.56 -1.29
CA SER A 164 4.59 -18.78 -1.04
C SER A 164 5.07 -19.52 0.22
N SER A 165 4.27 -20.50 0.64
CA SER A 165 4.54 -21.33 1.82
C SER A 165 5.97 -21.87 1.82
N PHE A 166 6.62 -21.83 2.97
CA PHE A 166 7.99 -22.33 3.13
C PHE A 166 8.11 -23.15 4.40
N ARG A 167 9.05 -24.09 4.37
CA ARG A 167 9.41 -24.92 5.52
C ARG A 167 10.73 -24.46 6.09
N ASN A 168 10.70 -24.11 7.37
CA ASN A 168 11.90 -24.10 8.20
C ASN A 168 12.04 -25.48 8.86
N THR A 169 13.19 -25.81 9.44
CA THR A 169 13.43 -27.10 10.09
C THR A 169 12.32 -27.43 11.10
N GLY A 170 11.40 -28.33 10.71
CA GLY A 170 10.26 -28.77 11.54
C GLY A 170 9.02 -27.87 11.56
N GLU A 171 8.97 -26.77 10.79
CA GLU A 171 7.88 -25.77 10.88
C GLU A 171 7.43 -25.31 9.48
N GLN A 172 6.11 -25.31 9.24
CA GLN A 172 5.50 -24.77 8.02
C GLN A 172 4.83 -23.41 8.31
N ILE A 173 5.13 -22.43 7.46
CA ILE A 173 4.51 -21.11 7.42
C ILE A 173 3.81 -20.98 6.05
N ASP A 174 2.58 -20.52 6.05
CA ASP A 174 1.73 -20.50 4.85
C ASP A 174 2.19 -19.44 3.83
N GLY A 175 2.85 -18.38 4.30
CA GLY A 175 3.52 -17.43 3.43
C GLY A 175 4.15 -16.26 4.16
N SER A 176 4.64 -15.29 3.40
CA SER A 176 5.08 -14.01 3.93
C SER A 176 4.90 -12.90 2.91
N PHE A 177 4.86 -11.65 3.36
CA PHE A 177 4.76 -10.47 2.50
C PHE A 177 5.50 -9.29 3.13
N ARG A 178 5.71 -8.24 2.34
CA ARG A 178 6.32 -6.99 2.77
C ARG A 178 5.28 -5.88 2.78
N LEU A 179 5.19 -5.16 3.90
CA LEU A 179 4.34 -3.98 4.06
C LEU A 179 5.13 -2.91 4.81
N ASN A 180 5.22 -1.70 4.25
CA ASN A 180 5.99 -0.60 4.84
C ASN A 180 7.44 -0.96 5.21
N ASP A 181 8.11 -1.72 4.34
CA ASP A 181 9.50 -2.21 4.51
C ASP A 181 9.69 -3.25 5.63
N ASP A 182 8.64 -3.60 6.36
CA ASP A 182 8.62 -4.70 7.33
C ASP A 182 8.17 -6.01 6.67
N PHE A 183 8.68 -7.14 7.16
CA PHE A 183 8.25 -8.48 6.73
C PHE A 183 7.25 -9.09 7.71
N TYR A 184 6.17 -9.62 7.16
CA TYR A 184 5.08 -10.27 7.90
C TYR A 184 4.98 -11.73 7.48
N LEU A 185 4.86 -12.62 8.46
CA LEU A 185 4.51 -14.02 8.22
C LEU A 185 3.00 -14.19 8.21
N ILE A 186 2.51 -15.12 7.39
CA ILE A 186 1.08 -15.41 7.24
C ILE A 186 0.78 -16.81 7.78
N GLU A 187 -0.33 -16.92 8.51
CA GLU A 187 -1.08 -18.17 8.68
C GLU A 187 -2.50 -17.93 8.16
N ALA A 188 -3.03 -18.83 7.33
CA ALA A 188 -4.34 -18.69 6.71
C ALA A 188 -5.22 -19.91 6.97
N LYS A 189 -6.45 -19.68 7.41
CA LYS A 189 -7.42 -20.74 7.72
C LYS A 189 -8.78 -20.48 7.09
N TRP A 190 -9.22 -21.43 6.27
CA TRP A 190 -10.60 -21.50 5.78
C TRP A 190 -11.35 -22.68 6.41
N HIS A 191 -11.91 -22.44 7.60
CA HIS A 191 -12.78 -23.39 8.30
C HIS A 191 -14.19 -22.82 8.48
N GLN A 192 -15.16 -23.69 8.75
CA GLN A 192 -16.54 -23.27 9.06
C GLN A 192 -16.72 -22.79 10.50
N ASN A 193 -15.78 -23.10 11.38
CA ASN A 193 -15.80 -22.67 12.77
C ASN A 193 -14.90 -21.44 12.95
N ARG A 194 -15.28 -20.56 13.87
CA ARG A 194 -14.44 -19.47 14.36
C ARG A 194 -13.16 -20.02 14.99
N THR A 195 -12.05 -19.33 14.77
CA THR A 195 -10.72 -19.73 15.26
C THR A 195 -10.59 -19.52 16.77
N PRO A 196 -10.18 -20.54 17.54
CA PRO A 196 -9.95 -20.44 18.98
C PRO A 196 -8.54 -19.93 19.32
N ALA A 197 -8.30 -19.60 20.60
CA ALA A 197 -7.00 -19.13 21.10
C ALA A 197 -5.84 -20.10 20.82
N ALA A 198 -6.09 -21.41 20.86
CA ALA A 198 -5.05 -22.43 20.68
C ALA A 198 -4.30 -22.24 19.35
N ASP A 199 -5.04 -21.95 18.27
CA ASP A 199 -4.47 -21.72 16.95
C ASP A 199 -3.60 -20.45 16.90
N LEU A 200 -4.08 -19.37 17.54
CA LEU A 200 -3.34 -18.11 17.65
C LEU A 200 -2.05 -18.29 18.45
N HIS A 201 -2.09 -19.05 19.55
CA HIS A 201 -0.90 -19.36 20.36
C HIS A 201 0.11 -20.23 19.61
N VAL A 202 -0.35 -21.19 18.81
CA VAL A 202 0.54 -21.98 17.95
C VAL A 202 1.29 -21.06 17.00
N PHE A 203 0.59 -20.14 16.33
CA PHE A 203 1.22 -19.20 15.40
C PHE A 203 2.14 -18.18 16.10
N GLU A 204 1.76 -17.61 17.23
CA GLU A 204 2.66 -16.73 18.01
C GLU A 204 3.90 -17.50 18.49
N GLY A 205 3.74 -18.78 18.85
CA GLY A 205 4.86 -19.68 19.16
C GLY A 205 5.82 -19.82 17.98
N LYS A 206 5.31 -20.02 16.75
CA LYS A 206 6.12 -20.02 15.52
C LYS A 206 6.89 -18.70 15.38
N LEU A 207 6.23 -17.55 15.59
CA LEU A 207 6.88 -16.23 15.55
C LEU A 207 7.97 -16.03 16.61
N SER A 208 7.86 -16.67 17.78
CA SER A 208 8.86 -16.55 18.86
C SER A 208 10.23 -17.11 18.49
N THR A 209 10.27 -18.00 17.49
CA THR A 209 11.51 -18.57 16.95
C THR A 209 12.16 -17.71 15.85
N LYS A 210 11.49 -16.63 15.42
CA LYS A 210 11.96 -15.73 14.36
C LYS A 210 12.69 -14.53 14.95
N ALA A 211 13.24 -13.69 14.08
CA ALA A 211 13.83 -12.43 14.52
C ALA A 211 12.82 -11.62 15.35
N LYS A 212 13.29 -10.90 16.38
CA LYS A 212 12.42 -10.19 17.34
C LYS A 212 11.43 -9.23 16.66
N TRP A 213 11.84 -8.64 15.53
CA TRP A 213 11.06 -7.70 14.73
C TRP A 213 10.05 -8.37 13.78
N ALA A 214 10.09 -9.69 13.62
CA ALA A 214 9.12 -10.41 12.79
C ALA A 214 7.71 -10.29 13.39
N ARG A 215 6.75 -9.93 12.54
CA ARG A 215 5.32 -9.81 12.86
C ARG A 215 4.54 -10.86 12.09
N GLY A 216 3.33 -11.15 12.56
CA GLY A 216 2.43 -12.12 11.92
C GLY A 216 1.08 -11.52 11.59
N VAL A 217 0.47 -12.04 10.52
CA VAL A 217 -0.93 -11.84 10.19
C VAL A 217 -1.62 -13.19 10.18
N PHE A 218 -2.65 -13.32 11.02
CA PHE A 218 -3.50 -14.51 11.05
C PHE A 218 -4.80 -14.21 10.30
N LEU A 219 -5.01 -14.92 9.19
CA LEU A 219 -6.19 -14.80 8.33
C LEU A 219 -7.16 -15.95 8.65
N SER A 220 -8.36 -15.63 9.14
CA SER A 220 -9.39 -16.64 9.41
C SER A 220 -10.70 -16.31 8.70
N TRP A 221 -11.16 -17.20 7.81
CA TRP A 221 -12.37 -16.96 7.02
C TRP A 221 -13.60 -16.65 7.88
N MET A 222 -13.90 -17.50 8.87
CA MET A 222 -15.05 -17.32 9.76
C MET A 222 -14.76 -16.37 10.95
N GLY A 223 -13.55 -15.81 11.01
CA GLY A 223 -13.12 -14.95 12.12
C GLY A 223 -12.77 -15.73 13.38
N PHE A 224 -12.89 -15.07 14.52
CA PHE A 224 -12.33 -15.53 15.80
C PHE A 224 -13.43 -15.62 16.85
N THR A 225 -13.25 -16.50 17.85
CA THR A 225 -14.15 -16.54 19.00
C THR A 225 -13.78 -15.44 19.99
N ASP A 226 -14.78 -14.82 20.63
CA ASP A 226 -14.54 -13.76 21.62
C ASP A 226 -13.72 -14.29 22.80
N GLU A 227 -14.07 -15.47 23.32
CA GLU A 227 -13.29 -16.17 24.34
C GLU A 227 -11.85 -16.46 23.87
N GLY A 228 -11.68 -16.79 22.58
CA GLY A 228 -10.38 -17.06 21.98
C GLY A 228 -9.49 -15.83 21.92
N LEU A 229 -10.06 -14.68 21.52
CA LEU A 229 -9.35 -13.40 21.51
C LEU A 229 -8.99 -12.94 22.94
N MET A 230 -9.91 -13.11 23.90
CA MET A 230 -9.67 -12.80 25.31
C MET A 230 -8.53 -13.66 25.88
N ALA A 231 -8.55 -14.97 25.62
CA ALA A 231 -7.53 -15.90 26.10
C ALA A 231 -6.17 -15.68 25.42
N PHE A 232 -6.14 -15.34 24.12
CA PHE A 232 -4.90 -14.98 23.43
C PHE A 232 -4.26 -13.71 24.01
N GLY A 233 -5.08 -12.74 24.38
CA GLY A 233 -4.69 -11.55 25.12
C GLY A 233 -4.11 -10.43 24.24
N LYS A 234 -3.54 -9.42 24.91
CA LYS A 234 -3.04 -8.17 24.29
C LYS A 234 -1.52 -8.15 24.15
N GLY A 235 -1.01 -7.22 23.33
CA GLY A 235 0.42 -6.92 23.18
C GLY A 235 1.21 -8.00 22.43
N LYS A 236 0.53 -8.73 21.54
CA LYS A 236 1.09 -9.80 20.70
C LYS A 236 1.67 -9.24 19.41
N ARG A 237 2.49 -10.02 18.71
CA ARG A 237 3.07 -9.64 17.40
C ARG A 237 2.21 -10.11 16.23
N VAL A 238 1.03 -10.62 16.52
CA VAL A 238 0.03 -11.10 15.56
C VAL A 238 -1.12 -10.11 15.49
N ILE A 239 -1.45 -9.64 14.29
CA ILE A 239 -2.74 -9.05 13.99
C ILE A 239 -3.66 -10.08 13.33
N CYS A 240 -4.95 -9.92 13.56
CA CYS A 240 -5.99 -10.84 13.11
C CYS A 240 -6.84 -10.17 12.01
N VAL A 241 -7.11 -10.92 10.95
CA VAL A 241 -7.92 -10.49 9.81
C VAL A 241 -8.94 -11.59 9.54
N SER A 242 -10.22 -11.22 9.45
CA SER A 242 -11.30 -12.15 9.16
C SER A 242 -11.67 -12.15 7.68
N GLY A 243 -12.36 -13.19 7.22
CA GLY A 243 -12.96 -13.20 5.88
C GLY A 243 -13.98 -12.07 5.68
N TYR A 244 -14.68 -11.67 6.74
CA TYR A 244 -15.55 -10.49 6.75
C TYR A 244 -14.76 -9.21 6.43
N ASP A 245 -13.62 -9.00 7.09
CA ASP A 245 -12.78 -7.82 6.84
C ASP A 245 -12.29 -7.76 5.40
N LEU A 246 -11.82 -8.90 4.86
CA LEU A 246 -11.35 -8.98 3.47
C LEU A 246 -12.50 -8.69 2.49
N TYR A 247 -13.66 -9.33 2.69
CA TYR A 247 -14.80 -9.19 1.81
C TYR A 247 -15.29 -7.74 1.75
N HIS A 248 -15.45 -7.10 2.91
CA HIS A 248 -15.91 -5.72 2.99
C HIS A 248 -14.87 -4.74 2.48
N SER A 249 -13.57 -4.94 2.77
CA SER A 249 -12.51 -4.12 2.20
C SER A 249 -12.57 -4.12 0.68
N LEU A 250 -12.62 -5.31 0.06
CA LEU A 250 -12.65 -5.45 -1.40
C LEU A 250 -13.94 -4.89 -2.01
N ARG A 251 -15.10 -5.16 -1.41
CA ARG A 251 -16.40 -4.62 -1.86
C ARG A 251 -16.46 -3.10 -1.83
N HIS A 252 -15.77 -2.47 -0.89
CA HIS A 252 -15.74 -1.01 -0.74
C HIS A 252 -14.56 -0.36 -1.48
N GLY A 253 -13.78 -1.12 -2.27
CA GLY A 253 -12.62 -0.59 -2.98
C GLY A 253 -11.51 -0.13 -2.04
N ILE A 254 -11.44 -0.71 -0.84
CA ILE A 254 -10.40 -0.39 0.16
C ILE A 254 -9.22 -1.33 -0.06
N PRO A 255 -8.03 -0.79 -0.37
CA PRO A 255 -6.81 -1.56 -0.58
C PRO A 255 -6.45 -2.43 0.61
N LEU A 256 -5.92 -3.64 0.33
CA LEU A 256 -5.45 -4.52 1.39
C LEU A 256 -4.39 -3.84 2.29
N PRO A 257 -3.43 -3.04 1.77
CA PRO A 257 -2.49 -2.31 2.61
C PRO A 257 -3.19 -1.39 3.62
N ASP A 258 -4.19 -0.62 3.19
CA ASP A 258 -4.97 0.28 4.05
C ASP A 258 -5.70 -0.49 5.17
N LEU A 259 -6.30 -1.63 4.85
CA LEU A 259 -6.92 -2.51 5.85
C LEU A 259 -5.91 -3.01 6.88
N LEU A 260 -4.75 -3.49 6.41
CA LEU A 260 -3.70 -4.01 7.28
C LEU A 260 -3.12 -2.90 8.16
N GLU A 261 -2.88 -1.71 7.61
CA GLU A 261 -2.41 -0.55 8.35
C GLU A 261 -3.40 -0.10 9.42
N ALA A 262 -4.70 -0.06 9.12
CA ALA A 262 -5.73 0.26 10.10
C ALA A 262 -5.73 -0.75 11.26
N LYS A 263 -5.57 -2.04 10.96
CA LYS A 263 -5.46 -3.10 11.97
C LYS A 263 -4.15 -3.02 12.76
N LEU A 264 -3.03 -2.71 12.12
CA LEU A 264 -1.74 -2.48 12.79
C LEU A 264 -1.81 -1.29 13.74
N ARG A 265 -2.42 -0.18 13.32
CA ARG A 265 -2.62 1.00 14.16
C ARG A 265 -3.46 0.65 15.38
N HIS A 266 -4.59 -0.04 15.19
CA HIS A 266 -5.44 -0.50 16.30
C HIS A 266 -4.67 -1.37 17.30
N ALA A 267 -3.89 -2.34 16.80
CA ALA A 267 -3.08 -3.20 17.65
C ALA A 267 -1.98 -2.43 18.39
N ALA A 268 -1.36 -1.44 17.76
CA ALA A 268 -0.36 -0.58 18.38
C ALA A 268 -0.95 0.33 19.48
N GLU A 269 -2.15 0.87 19.26
CA GLU A 269 -2.80 1.80 20.19
C GLU A 269 -3.49 1.10 21.37
N THR A 270 -4.08 -0.08 21.14
CA THR A 270 -4.93 -0.76 22.13
C THR A 270 -4.33 -2.06 22.68
N GLY A 271 -3.31 -2.59 22.00
CA GLY A 271 -2.77 -3.93 22.23
C GLY A 271 -3.68 -5.06 21.76
N GLU A 272 -4.89 -4.79 21.26
CA GLU A 272 -5.84 -5.82 20.83
C GLU A 272 -5.44 -6.40 19.46
N PRO A 273 -5.38 -7.74 19.31
CA PRO A 273 -4.95 -8.37 18.06
C PRO A 273 -6.02 -8.25 16.96
N TYR A 274 -7.27 -7.97 17.31
CA TYR A 274 -8.40 -7.93 16.39
C TYR A 274 -9.30 -6.72 16.65
N ALA A 275 -9.71 -6.07 15.56
CA ALA A 275 -10.88 -5.22 15.48
C ALA A 275 -11.60 -5.53 14.17
N GLU A 276 -12.93 -5.61 14.24
CA GLU A 276 -13.79 -5.77 13.07
C GLU A 276 -13.70 -4.54 12.15
N PHE A 277 -13.84 -4.78 10.84
CA PHE A 277 -13.82 -3.79 9.80
C PHE A 277 -14.69 -2.56 10.10
N ASP A 278 -15.96 -2.77 10.47
CA ASP A 278 -16.91 -1.68 10.71
C ASP A 278 -16.45 -0.75 11.83
N ARG A 279 -15.81 -1.29 12.88
CA ARG A 279 -15.26 -0.48 13.97
C ARG A 279 -14.16 0.45 13.45
N LEU A 280 -13.26 -0.05 12.59
CA LEU A 280 -12.14 0.74 12.07
C LEU A 280 -12.60 1.83 11.09
N TYR A 281 -13.52 1.50 10.19
CA TYR A 281 -13.93 2.40 9.10
C TYR A 281 -15.09 3.33 9.47
N SER A 282 -15.94 2.95 10.44
CA SER A 282 -16.89 3.90 11.05
C SER A 282 -16.17 5.00 11.84
N LEU A 283 -15.01 4.71 12.42
CA LEU A 283 -14.17 5.71 13.11
C LEU A 283 -13.43 6.59 12.11
N LYS A 284 -12.89 6.02 11.02
CA LYS A 284 -12.22 6.80 9.96
C LYS A 284 -13.17 7.85 9.37
N ASN A 285 -14.39 7.49 9.00
CA ASN A 285 -15.40 8.41 8.45
C ASN A 285 -15.83 9.51 9.45
N LYS A 286 -15.82 9.24 10.76
CA LYS A 286 -16.07 10.25 11.79
C LYS A 286 -14.91 11.22 11.96
N ILE A 287 -13.67 10.78 11.71
CA ILE A 287 -12.45 11.59 11.84
C ILE A 287 -12.19 12.41 10.57
N THR A 288 -12.47 11.87 9.38
CA THR A 288 -12.30 12.57 8.09
C THR A 288 -13.47 13.48 7.73
N GLY A 289 -14.53 13.56 8.55
CA GLY A 289 -15.64 14.47 8.31
C GLY A 289 -16.46 14.18 7.05
N THR A 290 -16.37 12.96 6.50
CA THR A 290 -17.18 12.56 5.35
C THR A 290 -18.60 12.22 5.83
N LEU A 291 -19.40 13.27 5.97
CA LEU A 291 -20.84 13.17 6.13
C LEU A 291 -21.50 12.93 4.77
N LYS A 292 -21.97 11.68 4.61
CA LYS A 292 -22.89 11.12 3.61
C LYS A 292 -22.28 10.58 2.31
#